data_AF-A0A1G5C238-F1
#
_entry.id   AF-A0A1G5C238-F1
#
_cell.length_a   1.000
_cell.length_b   1.000
_cell.length_c   1.000
_cell.angle_alpha   90.00
_cell.angle_beta   90.00
_cell.angle_gamma   90.00
#
_symmetry.space_group_name_H-M   'P 1'
#
loop_
_entity.id
_entity.type
_entity.pdbx_description
1 polymer ?
#
loop_
_entity_poly.entity_id
_entity_poly.type
_entity_poly.pdbx_seq_one_letter_code
_entity_poly.pdbx_strand_id
1 'polypeptide(L)'
;MSDDTKQRLMALGEGTLADALLELGNTHPDVFDVISRMLATADENVERAREKLSEFKSNEKHLPWEETSTLANHLVGILDDIYAGAAEKPCLGVELVLDFFETDEAVFELCDDSGGEVGDVYTHKARDLFLSYAPHHPTKEDLADRVFDLTRTDTCGVRIALIDCAEDYLPPAVMNRLISRFRELLHSGGKSRQRDWQACIDSLEEQME
;
A
#
# COMPACT_ATOMS: atom_id res chain seq x y z
N MET A 1 1.07 15.21 -21.32
CA MET A 1 1.84 15.11 -22.59
C MET A 1 0.87 15.03 -23.76
N SER A 2 1.21 15.56 -24.94
CA SER A 2 0.34 15.47 -26.12
C SER A 2 0.46 14.10 -26.78
N ASP A 3 -0.64 13.63 -27.37
CA ASP A 3 -0.68 12.37 -28.15
C ASP A 3 0.32 12.39 -29.33
N ASP A 4 0.59 13.59 -29.88
CA ASP A 4 1.64 13.85 -30.88
C ASP A 4 3.05 13.46 -30.40
N THR A 5 3.36 13.75 -29.13
CA THR A 5 4.68 13.43 -28.56
C THR A 5 4.88 11.93 -28.49
N LYS A 6 3.86 11.18 -28.04
CA LYS A 6 3.90 9.72 -27.97
C LYS A 6 4.11 9.09 -29.35
N GLN A 7 3.37 9.56 -30.36
CA GLN A 7 3.50 9.06 -31.73
C GLN A 7 4.90 9.30 -32.31
N ARG A 8 5.48 10.49 -32.06
CA ARG A 8 6.83 10.82 -32.52
C ARG A 8 7.91 9.99 -31.83
N LEU A 9 7.74 9.68 -30.54
CA LEU A 9 8.63 8.77 -29.82
C LEU A 9 8.56 7.35 -30.40
N MET A 10 7.35 6.82 -30.64
CA MET A 10 7.18 5.50 -31.25
C MET A 10 7.84 5.41 -32.64
N ALA A 11 7.83 6.51 -33.41
CA ALA A 11 8.46 6.56 -34.73
C ALA A 11 10.00 6.50 -34.69
N LEU A 12 10.64 6.72 -33.54
CA LEU A 12 12.10 6.55 -33.37
C LEU A 12 12.53 5.08 -33.38
N GLY A 13 11.60 4.17 -33.08
CA GLY A 13 11.85 2.73 -33.00
C GLY A 13 12.39 2.25 -31.65
N GLU A 14 12.25 0.95 -31.41
CA GLU A 14 12.49 0.33 -30.10
C GLU A 14 13.94 0.48 -29.61
N GLY A 15 14.93 0.33 -30.49
CA GLY A 15 16.35 0.44 -30.12
C GLY A 15 16.73 1.81 -29.58
N THR A 16 16.33 2.88 -30.27
CA THR A 16 16.60 4.26 -29.82
C THR A 16 15.88 4.59 -28.51
N LEU A 17 14.67 4.06 -28.32
CA LEU A 17 13.94 4.25 -27.06
C LEU A 17 14.60 3.48 -25.91
N ALA A 18 15.07 2.25 -26.13
CA ALA A 18 15.78 1.46 -25.13
C ALA A 18 17.09 2.14 -24.70
N ASP A 19 17.89 2.63 -25.66
CA ASP A 19 19.13 3.35 -25.36
C ASP A 19 18.86 4.63 -24.54
N ALA A 20 17.82 5.38 -24.91
CA ALA A 20 17.41 6.59 -24.17
C ALA A 20 16.92 6.27 -22.75
N LEU A 21 16.16 5.18 -22.57
CA LEU A 21 15.74 4.73 -21.23
C LEU A 21 16.93 4.34 -20.38
N LEU A 22 17.91 3.61 -20.93
CA LEU A 22 19.13 3.25 -20.21
C LEU A 22 19.97 4.48 -19.85
N GLU A 23 20.08 5.46 -20.76
CA GLU A 23 20.76 6.73 -20.48
C GLU A 23 20.10 7.48 -19.32
N LEU A 24 18.77 7.59 -19.33
CA LEU A 24 18.00 8.21 -18.25
C LEU A 24 18.12 7.44 -16.93
N GLY A 25 18.03 6.11 -16.97
CA GLY A 25 18.17 5.26 -15.79
C GLY A 25 19.54 5.41 -15.13
N ASN A 26 20.61 5.60 -15.91
CA ASN A 26 21.95 5.81 -15.37
C ASN A 26 22.11 7.11 -14.58
N THR A 27 21.25 8.11 -14.80
CA THR A 27 21.32 9.42 -14.12
C THR A 27 20.19 9.66 -13.12
N HIS A 28 19.12 8.88 -13.20
CA HIS A 28 17.92 9.03 -12.37
C HIS A 28 17.53 7.68 -11.72
N PRO A 29 17.80 7.50 -10.41
CA PRO A 29 17.48 6.25 -9.70
C PRO A 29 16.02 5.81 -9.83
N ASP A 30 15.07 6.74 -9.78
CA ASP A 30 13.64 6.44 -9.91
C ASP A 30 13.30 5.86 -11.29
N VAL A 31 13.96 6.34 -12.36
CA VAL A 31 13.79 5.81 -13.71
C VAL A 31 14.42 4.42 -13.82
N PHE A 32 15.59 4.22 -13.22
CA PHE A 32 16.22 2.90 -13.16
C PHE A 32 15.34 1.88 -12.45
N ASP A 33 14.66 2.28 -11.37
CA ASP A 33 13.77 1.40 -10.63
C ASP A 33 12.56 0.97 -11.47
N VAL A 34 11.96 1.90 -12.23
CA VAL A 34 10.89 1.59 -13.20
C VAL A 34 11.38 0.60 -14.27
N ILE A 35 12.57 0.84 -14.85
CA ILE A 35 13.14 -0.07 -15.87
C ILE A 35 13.40 -1.45 -15.26
N SER A 36 13.95 -1.50 -14.04
CA SER A 36 14.25 -2.75 -13.34
C SER A 36 12.98 -3.58 -13.12
N ARG A 37 11.90 -2.94 -12.67
CA ARG A 37 10.59 -3.57 -12.50
C ARG A 37 10.00 -4.12 -13.81
N MET A 38 10.14 -3.37 -14.90
CA MET A 38 9.66 -3.78 -16.22
C MET A 38 10.41 -4.99 -16.79
N LEU A 39 11.71 -5.12 -16.46
CA LEU A 39 12.55 -6.21 -16.93
C LEU A 39 12.51 -7.44 -16.03
N ALA A 40 12.15 -7.25 -14.75
CA ALA A 40 12.05 -8.31 -13.77
C ALA A 40 10.88 -9.27 -14.06
N THR A 41 11.07 -10.53 -13.72
CA THR A 41 10.00 -11.51 -13.62
C THR A 41 9.05 -11.16 -12.46
N ALA A 42 7.85 -11.76 -12.46
CA ALA A 42 6.91 -11.56 -11.37
C ALA A 42 7.51 -11.95 -10.00
N ASP A 43 8.24 -13.07 -9.93
CA ASP A 43 8.85 -13.51 -8.68
C ASP A 43 10.00 -12.58 -8.24
N GLU A 44 10.81 -12.07 -9.17
CA GLU A 44 11.84 -11.06 -8.85
C GLU A 44 11.22 -9.76 -8.34
N ASN A 45 10.07 -9.34 -8.88
CA ASN A 45 9.35 -8.15 -8.38
C ASN A 45 8.79 -8.37 -6.96
N VAL A 46 8.35 -9.59 -6.64
CA VAL A 46 7.95 -9.94 -5.25
C VAL A 46 9.14 -9.83 -4.31
N GLU A 47 10.30 -10.39 -4.67
CA GLU A 47 11.50 -10.32 -3.82
C GLU A 47 11.96 -8.88 -3.64
N ARG A 48 11.99 -8.07 -4.71
CA ARG A 48 12.29 -6.63 -4.63
C ARG A 48 11.36 -5.88 -3.69
N ALA A 49 10.05 -6.15 -3.74
CA ALA A 49 9.09 -5.57 -2.82
C ALA A 49 9.38 -5.97 -1.36
N ARG A 50 9.65 -7.26 -1.11
CA ARG A 50 9.97 -7.77 0.24
C ARG A 50 11.26 -7.18 0.80
N GLU A 51 12.30 -7.05 -0.03
CA GLU A 51 13.56 -6.40 0.34
C GLU A 51 13.32 -4.96 0.79
N LYS A 52 12.66 -4.15 -0.04
CA LYS A 52 12.33 -2.74 0.28
C LYS A 52 11.45 -2.62 1.53
N LEU A 53 10.45 -3.49 1.70
CA LEU A 53 9.64 -3.52 2.92
C LEU A 53 10.47 -3.84 4.17
N SER A 54 11.46 -4.73 4.05
CA SER A 54 12.33 -5.13 5.16
C SER A 54 13.27 -3.99 5.61
N GLU A 55 13.63 -3.07 4.71
CA GLU A 55 14.45 -1.90 5.02
C GLU A 55 13.74 -0.96 6.01
N PHE A 56 12.42 -0.80 5.90
CA PHE A 56 11.63 -0.03 6.87
C PHE A 56 11.45 -0.79 8.20
N LYS A 57 11.37 -2.12 8.17
CA LYS A 57 11.23 -2.95 9.39
C LYS A 57 12.54 -3.06 10.19
N SER A 58 13.70 -2.92 9.56
CA SER A 58 15.01 -3.11 10.21
C SER A 58 15.48 -1.90 11.03
N ASN A 59 14.75 -0.78 11.02
CA ASN A 59 14.98 0.40 11.86
C ASN A 59 16.39 1.00 11.68
N GLU A 60 16.98 0.85 10.49
CA GLU A 60 18.25 1.50 10.15
C GLU A 60 18.01 2.99 9.92
N LYS A 61 18.35 3.78 10.96
CA LYS A 61 18.22 5.24 11.07
C LYS A 61 19.05 6.07 10.06
N HIS A 62 19.37 5.53 8.90
CA HIS A 62 20.28 6.14 7.93
C HIS A 62 19.67 6.30 6.55
N LEU A 63 18.35 6.37 6.43
CA LEU A 63 17.73 6.68 5.16
C LEU A 63 17.73 8.20 4.96
N PRO A 64 18.48 8.75 3.98
CA PRO A 64 18.61 10.18 3.74
C PRO A 64 17.41 10.65 2.90
N TRP A 65 16.20 10.44 3.40
CA TRP A 65 14.99 10.96 2.77
C TRP A 65 14.79 12.41 3.23
N GLU A 66 15.62 13.30 2.70
CA GLU A 66 15.58 14.73 3.05
C GLU A 66 14.29 15.42 2.57
N GLU A 67 13.51 14.77 1.70
CA GLU A 67 12.25 15.28 1.15
C GLU A 67 11.11 14.24 1.23
N THR A 68 9.99 14.65 1.83
CA THR A 68 8.74 13.85 1.97
C THR A 68 8.23 13.31 0.63
N SER A 69 8.38 14.08 -0.45
CA SER A 69 7.98 13.70 -1.81
C SER A 69 8.81 12.55 -2.37
N THR A 70 10.11 12.51 -2.05
CA THR A 70 11.01 11.43 -2.48
C THR A 70 10.65 10.13 -1.75
N LEU A 71 10.35 10.21 -0.46
CA LEU A 71 9.87 9.08 0.32
C LEU A 71 8.53 8.56 -0.22
N ALA A 72 7.57 9.45 -0.49
CA ALA A 72 6.28 9.08 -1.07
C ALA A 72 6.45 8.36 -2.42
N ASN A 73 7.31 8.87 -3.31
CA ASN A 73 7.61 8.21 -4.58
C ASN A 73 8.24 6.83 -4.39
N HIS A 74 9.15 6.69 -3.42
CA HIS A 74 9.75 5.41 -3.10
C HIS A 74 8.71 4.39 -2.62
N LEU A 75 7.80 4.80 -1.74
CA LEU A 75 6.68 3.97 -1.27
C LEU A 75 5.75 3.55 -2.41
N VAL A 76 5.43 4.47 -3.32
CA VAL A 76 4.67 4.13 -4.55
C VAL A 76 5.43 3.10 -5.39
N GLY A 77 6.76 3.21 -5.51
CA GLY A 77 7.59 2.23 -6.19
C GLY A 77 7.50 0.81 -5.61
N ILE A 78 7.34 0.68 -4.28
CA ILE A 78 7.11 -0.62 -3.62
C ILE A 78 5.74 -1.17 -4.02
N LEU A 79 4.69 -0.35 -3.99
CA LEU A 79 3.35 -0.77 -4.40
C LEU A 79 3.31 -1.20 -5.87
N ASP A 80 4.06 -0.53 -6.74
CA ASP A 80 4.20 -0.92 -8.14
C ASP A 80 4.94 -2.27 -8.29
N ASP A 81 5.99 -2.52 -7.50
CA ASP A 81 6.67 -3.83 -7.48
C ASP A 81 5.71 -4.94 -7.02
N ILE A 82 4.89 -4.67 -5.98
CA ILE A 82 3.84 -5.60 -5.53
C ILE A 82 2.83 -5.86 -6.65
N TYR A 83 2.37 -4.82 -7.34
CA TYR A 83 1.44 -4.95 -8.47
C TYR A 83 2.04 -5.82 -9.58
N ALA A 84 3.27 -5.54 -10.00
CA ALA A 84 3.97 -6.28 -11.05
C ALA A 84 4.23 -7.74 -10.67
N GLY A 85 4.48 -8.02 -9.38
CA GLY A 85 4.80 -9.36 -8.89
C GLY A 85 3.59 -10.24 -8.54
N ALA A 86 2.48 -9.63 -8.10
CA ALA A 86 1.33 -10.34 -7.53
C ALA A 86 0.02 -10.20 -8.34
N ALA A 87 0.06 -9.62 -9.54
CA ALA A 87 -1.13 -9.36 -10.38
C ALA A 87 -2.10 -10.55 -10.51
N GLU A 88 -1.58 -11.79 -10.62
CA GLU A 88 -2.39 -13.01 -10.77
C GLU A 88 -2.49 -13.84 -9.47
N LYS A 89 -1.99 -13.31 -8.35
CA LYS A 89 -1.86 -14.02 -7.06
C LYS A 89 -2.56 -13.23 -5.93
N PRO A 90 -3.91 -13.20 -5.86
CA PRO A 90 -4.64 -12.34 -4.93
C PRO A 90 -4.25 -12.51 -3.45
N CYS A 91 -4.02 -13.75 -2.98
CA CYS A 91 -3.61 -13.98 -1.59
C CYS A 91 -2.25 -13.36 -1.28
N LEU A 92 -1.30 -13.49 -2.21
CA LEU A 92 0.03 -12.90 -2.08
C LEU A 92 -0.04 -11.37 -2.17
N GLY A 93 -0.86 -10.84 -3.09
CA GLY A 93 -1.08 -9.41 -3.23
C GLY A 93 -1.64 -8.78 -1.95
N VAL A 94 -2.67 -9.39 -1.37
CA VAL A 94 -3.18 -9.00 -0.04
C VAL A 94 -2.09 -9.06 1.02
N GLU A 95 -1.32 -10.14 1.08
CA GLU A 95 -0.25 -10.29 2.07
C GLU A 95 0.78 -9.16 1.99
N LEU A 96 1.30 -8.89 0.79
CA LEU A 96 2.32 -7.87 0.60
C LEU A 96 1.80 -6.46 0.87
N VAL A 97 0.53 -6.17 0.53
CA VAL A 97 -0.05 -4.86 0.84
C VAL A 97 -0.30 -4.70 2.34
N LEU A 98 -0.72 -5.74 3.06
CA LEU A 98 -0.82 -5.68 4.52
C LEU A 98 0.57 -5.51 5.16
N ASP A 99 1.60 -6.20 4.65
CA ASP A 99 2.99 -6.03 5.09
C ASP A 99 3.49 -4.59 4.84
N PHE A 100 3.02 -3.93 3.77
CA PHE A 100 3.27 -2.51 3.51
C PHE A 100 2.59 -1.61 4.54
N PHE A 101 1.32 -1.85 4.90
CA PHE A 101 0.68 -1.07 5.97
C PHE A 101 1.40 -1.19 7.32
N GLU A 102 2.07 -2.30 7.60
CA GLU A 102 2.88 -2.45 8.82
C GLU A 102 4.14 -1.57 8.85
N THR A 103 4.55 -0.97 7.73
CA THR A 103 5.70 -0.05 7.69
C THR A 103 5.37 1.38 8.12
N ASP A 104 4.09 1.70 8.28
CA ASP A 104 3.60 3.06 8.56
C ASP A 104 4.33 3.74 9.71
N GLU A 105 4.41 3.11 10.89
CA GLU A 105 5.05 3.68 12.07
C GLU A 105 6.50 4.08 11.80
N ALA A 106 7.29 3.15 11.23
CA ALA A 106 8.69 3.41 10.89
C ALA A 106 8.82 4.51 9.83
N VAL A 107 7.91 4.56 8.85
CA VAL A 107 7.91 5.58 7.80
C VAL A 107 7.56 6.97 8.36
N PHE A 108 6.53 7.08 9.19
CA PHE A 108 6.12 8.35 9.81
C PHE A 108 7.15 8.87 10.83
N GLU A 109 7.99 8.01 11.41
CA GLU A 109 9.12 8.44 12.23
C GLU A 109 10.25 9.10 11.40
N LEU A 110 10.32 8.83 10.09
CA LEU A 110 11.38 9.32 9.20
C LEU A 110 11.05 10.69 8.57
N CYS A 111 9.79 11.13 8.56
CA CYS A 111 9.39 12.34 7.85
C CYS A 111 8.38 13.19 8.60
N ASP A 112 8.38 14.50 8.31
CA ASP A 112 7.25 15.38 8.62
C ASP A 112 6.24 15.31 7.46
N ASP A 113 5.14 14.60 7.69
CA ASP A 113 4.04 14.46 6.71
C ASP A 113 2.90 15.46 6.93
N SER A 114 3.20 16.66 7.45
CA SER A 114 2.18 17.72 7.57
C SER A 114 1.53 18.08 6.22
N GLY A 115 2.19 17.78 5.10
CA GLY A 115 1.66 17.93 3.74
C GLY A 115 0.72 16.80 3.29
N GLY A 116 0.71 15.67 3.98
CA GLY A 116 -0.14 14.51 3.72
C GLY A 116 0.29 13.62 2.55
N GLU A 117 1.43 13.89 1.92
CA GLU A 117 1.89 13.15 0.73
C GLU A 117 2.17 11.68 1.04
N VAL A 118 2.78 11.39 2.19
CA VAL A 118 3.09 10.02 2.61
C VAL A 118 1.81 9.31 3.09
N GLY A 119 0.98 9.99 3.88
CA GLY A 119 -0.32 9.48 4.31
C GLY A 119 -1.25 9.15 3.14
N ASP A 120 -1.20 9.93 2.06
CA ASP A 120 -1.94 9.66 0.83
C ASP A 120 -1.51 8.36 0.14
N VAL A 121 -0.24 7.97 0.25
CA VAL A 121 0.22 6.68 -0.29
C VAL A 121 -0.48 5.53 0.44
N TYR A 122 -0.57 5.57 1.77
CA TYR A 122 -1.26 4.54 2.54
C TYR A 122 -2.78 4.58 2.32
N THR A 123 -3.39 5.75 2.48
CA THR A 123 -4.86 5.90 2.52
C THR A 123 -5.52 5.81 1.14
N HIS A 124 -4.78 6.10 0.06
CA HIS A 124 -5.30 6.01 -1.30
C HIS A 124 -4.59 4.91 -2.11
N LYS A 125 -3.27 5.02 -2.36
CA LYS A 125 -2.58 4.12 -3.31
C LYS A 125 -2.55 2.67 -2.81
N ALA A 126 -2.15 2.45 -1.56
CA ALA A 126 -2.09 1.12 -0.96
C ALA A 126 -3.49 0.52 -0.78
N ARG A 127 -4.47 1.35 -0.35
CA ARG A 127 -5.89 0.95 -0.30
C ARG A 127 -6.42 0.50 -1.66
N ASP A 128 -6.20 1.28 -2.71
CA ASP A 128 -6.68 0.95 -4.05
C ASP A 128 -6.01 -0.34 -4.59
N LEU A 129 -4.72 -0.53 -4.31
CA LEU A 129 -4.03 -1.77 -4.63
C LEU A 129 -4.57 -2.96 -3.84
N PHE A 130 -4.84 -2.78 -2.53
CA PHE A 130 -5.49 -3.79 -1.71
C PHE A 130 -6.84 -4.21 -2.31
N LEU A 131 -7.66 -3.24 -2.72
CA LEU A 131 -8.96 -3.49 -3.35
C LEU A 131 -8.87 -4.19 -4.71
N SER A 132 -7.73 -4.13 -5.39
CA SER A 132 -7.52 -4.94 -6.60
C SER A 132 -7.39 -6.45 -6.31
N TYR A 133 -7.03 -6.82 -5.08
CA TYR A 133 -6.81 -8.21 -4.67
C TYR A 133 -7.87 -8.76 -3.71
N ALA A 134 -8.27 -7.95 -2.73
CA ALA A 134 -9.13 -8.34 -1.62
C ALA A 134 -10.48 -8.95 -2.03
N PRO A 135 -11.20 -8.44 -3.07
CA PRO A 135 -12.41 -9.06 -3.58
C PRO A 135 -12.22 -10.51 -4.03
N HIS A 136 -11.02 -10.86 -4.52
CA HIS A 136 -10.67 -12.18 -5.03
C HIS A 136 -10.04 -13.11 -3.97
N HIS A 137 -9.87 -12.64 -2.73
CA HIS A 137 -9.37 -13.48 -1.64
C HIS A 137 -10.38 -14.60 -1.30
N PRO A 138 -9.95 -15.88 -1.22
CA PRO A 138 -10.87 -17.02 -1.13
C PRO A 138 -11.62 -17.12 0.22
N THR A 139 -11.00 -16.66 1.31
CA THR A 139 -11.61 -16.68 2.65
C THR A 139 -11.81 -15.26 3.15
N LYS A 140 -13.06 -14.82 3.30
CA LYS A 140 -13.38 -13.44 3.71
C LYS A 140 -13.25 -13.24 5.22
N GLU A 141 -13.52 -14.29 5.98
CA GLU A 141 -13.33 -14.32 7.43
C GLU A 141 -11.86 -14.17 7.81
N ASP A 142 -10.96 -14.91 7.16
CA ASP A 142 -9.52 -14.81 7.38
C ASP A 142 -9.00 -13.43 6.98
N LEU A 143 -9.47 -12.89 5.85
CA LEU A 143 -9.11 -11.56 5.38
C LEU A 143 -9.54 -10.49 6.40
N ALA A 144 -10.79 -10.55 6.87
CA ALA A 144 -11.32 -9.66 7.89
C ALA A 144 -10.52 -9.77 9.20
N ASP A 145 -10.10 -10.97 9.60
CA ASP A 145 -9.29 -11.16 10.81
C ASP A 145 -7.92 -10.50 10.70
N ARG A 146 -7.27 -10.59 9.53
CA ARG A 146 -6.00 -9.91 9.26
C ARG A 146 -6.15 -8.39 9.26
N VAL A 147 -7.17 -7.85 8.58
CA VAL A 147 -7.45 -6.40 8.58
C VAL A 147 -7.73 -5.92 10.00
N PHE A 148 -8.54 -6.65 10.77
CA PHE A 148 -8.80 -6.31 12.16
C PHE A 148 -7.51 -6.26 13.01
N ASP A 149 -6.64 -7.26 12.90
CA ASP A 149 -5.40 -7.29 13.68
C ASP A 149 -4.44 -6.16 13.30
N LEU A 150 -4.39 -5.82 12.01
CA LEU A 150 -3.63 -4.69 11.47
C LEU A 150 -4.18 -3.35 12.00
N THR A 151 -5.49 -3.09 11.87
CA THR A 151 -6.13 -1.86 12.38
C THR A 151 -6.05 -1.78 13.91
N ARG A 152 -6.10 -2.92 14.61
CA ARG A 152 -6.01 -2.97 16.07
C ARG A 152 -4.68 -2.43 16.62
N THR A 153 -3.62 -2.46 15.80
CA THR A 153 -2.29 -1.99 16.18
C THR A 153 -1.93 -0.65 15.54
N ASP A 154 -2.87 -0.01 14.82
CA ASP A 154 -2.65 1.26 14.13
C ASP A 154 -2.28 2.42 15.09
N THR A 155 -1.08 2.97 14.97
CA THR A 155 -0.64 4.14 15.75
C THR A 155 -0.66 5.43 14.94
N CYS A 156 -0.72 5.32 13.61
CA CYS A 156 -0.64 6.45 12.67
C CYS A 156 -2.01 6.87 12.13
N GLY A 157 -3.04 6.03 12.28
CA GLY A 157 -4.41 6.26 11.85
C GLY A 157 -4.66 5.99 10.36
N VAL A 158 -3.66 5.54 9.60
CA VAL A 158 -3.78 5.34 8.15
C VAL A 158 -4.42 3.99 7.78
N ARG A 159 -4.45 3.03 8.70
CA ARG A 159 -4.96 1.67 8.45
C ARG A 159 -6.49 1.62 8.50
N ILE A 160 -7.16 2.68 9.00
CA ILE A 160 -8.61 2.83 8.91
C ILE A 160 -9.09 2.87 7.45
N ALA A 161 -8.24 3.25 6.50
CA ALA A 161 -8.56 3.25 5.08
C ALA A 161 -9.00 1.88 4.55
N LEU A 162 -8.58 0.78 5.20
CA LEU A 162 -9.04 -0.58 4.87
C LEU A 162 -10.42 -0.91 5.47
N ILE A 163 -10.81 -0.22 6.53
CA ILE A 163 -12.15 -0.31 7.12
C ILE A 163 -13.14 0.51 6.29
N ASP A 164 -12.73 1.70 5.82
CA ASP A 164 -13.58 2.63 5.05
C ASP A 164 -14.03 2.10 3.68
N CYS A 165 -13.47 0.99 3.21
CA CYS A 165 -13.87 0.30 1.99
C CYS A 165 -14.23 -1.18 2.22
N ALA A 166 -14.62 -1.55 3.43
CA ALA A 166 -14.94 -2.93 3.80
C ALA A 166 -16.04 -3.56 2.93
N GLU A 167 -17.06 -2.79 2.53
CA GLU A 167 -18.15 -3.28 1.67
C GLU A 167 -17.67 -3.77 0.30
N ASP A 168 -16.57 -3.22 -0.22
CA ASP A 168 -16.03 -3.58 -1.53
C ASP A 168 -15.42 -4.99 -1.55
N TYR A 169 -15.04 -5.53 -0.38
CA TYR A 169 -14.36 -6.82 -0.30
C TYR A 169 -14.92 -7.81 0.73
N LEU A 170 -15.82 -7.40 1.63
CA LEU A 170 -16.44 -8.26 2.63
C LEU A 170 -17.97 -8.36 2.47
N PRO A 171 -18.56 -9.53 2.69
CA PRO A 171 -20.01 -9.65 2.77
C PRO A 171 -20.53 -9.05 4.09
N PRO A 172 -21.80 -8.57 4.14
CA PRO A 172 -22.38 -7.93 5.33
C PRO A 172 -22.33 -8.77 6.62
N ALA A 173 -22.39 -10.10 6.50
CA ALA A 173 -22.28 -11.00 7.66
C ALA A 173 -20.88 -10.91 8.32
N VAL A 174 -19.82 -10.75 7.53
CA VAL A 174 -18.45 -10.62 8.02
C VAL A 174 -18.19 -9.21 8.55
N MET A 175 -18.76 -8.17 7.93
CA MET A 175 -18.72 -6.80 8.47
C MET A 175 -19.39 -6.71 9.85
N ASN A 176 -20.56 -7.33 10.04
CA ASN A 176 -21.22 -7.41 11.36
C ASN A 176 -20.34 -8.09 12.42
N ARG A 177 -19.55 -9.09 12.02
CA ARG A 177 -18.59 -9.74 12.91
C ARG A 177 -17.46 -8.77 13.28
N LEU A 178 -16.92 -7.99 12.34
CA LEU A 178 -15.94 -6.95 12.63
C LEU A 178 -16.48 -5.88 13.58
N ILE A 179 -17.69 -5.37 13.35
CA ILE A 179 -18.38 -4.43 14.25
C ILE A 179 -18.43 -5.02 15.67
N SER A 180 -18.79 -6.29 15.80
CA SER A 180 -18.85 -6.98 17.09
C SER A 180 -17.48 -7.04 17.79
N ARG A 181 -16.40 -7.35 17.04
CA ARG A 181 -15.04 -7.38 17.59
C ARG A 181 -14.55 -5.99 18.04
N PHE A 182 -14.83 -4.93 17.28
CA PHE A 182 -14.49 -3.56 17.70
C PHE A 182 -15.30 -3.10 18.92
N ARG A 183 -16.58 -3.50 19.01
CA ARG A 183 -17.38 -3.26 20.21
C ARG A 183 -16.78 -3.98 21.42
N GLU A 184 -16.32 -5.21 21.30
CA GLU A 184 -15.63 -5.91 22.39
C GLU A 184 -14.39 -5.15 22.86
N LEU A 185 -13.59 -4.59 21.94
CA LEU A 185 -12.44 -3.74 22.27
C LEU A 185 -12.86 -2.45 22.99
N LEU A 186 -13.96 -1.81 22.62
CA LEU A 186 -14.48 -0.63 23.32
C LEU A 186 -14.83 -0.92 24.79
N HIS A 187 -15.43 -2.08 25.05
CA HIS A 187 -15.87 -2.48 26.38
C HIS A 187 -14.74 -3.00 27.26
N SER A 188 -13.73 -3.64 26.67
CA SER A 188 -12.61 -4.28 27.38
C SER A 188 -11.33 -3.45 27.42
N GLY A 189 -11.20 -2.45 26.54
CA GLY A 189 -9.99 -1.64 26.37
C GLY A 189 -9.83 -0.52 27.40
N GLY A 190 -8.59 -0.03 27.54
CA GLY A 190 -8.30 1.22 28.24
C GLY A 190 -8.87 2.44 27.48
N LYS A 191 -8.87 3.62 28.11
CA LYS A 191 -9.36 4.86 27.48
C LYS A 191 -8.59 5.26 26.21
N SER A 192 -7.35 4.81 26.09
CA SER A 192 -6.53 5.04 24.91
C SER A 192 -7.12 4.24 23.74
N ARG A 193 -7.41 4.90 22.61
CA ARG A 193 -7.96 4.33 21.37
C ARG A 193 -9.46 4.04 21.30
N GLN A 194 -10.25 4.40 22.32
CA GLN A 194 -11.72 4.28 22.21
C GLN A 194 -12.30 5.05 21.02
N ARG A 195 -11.73 6.23 20.72
CA ARG A 195 -12.18 7.04 19.58
C ARG A 195 -11.93 6.32 18.25
N ASP A 196 -10.79 5.65 18.11
CA ASP A 196 -10.41 4.92 16.90
C ASP A 196 -11.33 3.70 16.67
N TRP A 197 -11.62 2.93 17.73
CA TRP A 197 -12.56 1.81 17.63
C TRP A 197 -13.97 2.26 17.31
N GLN A 198 -14.41 3.38 17.89
CA GLN A 198 -15.70 3.95 17.56
C GLN A 198 -15.75 4.38 16.08
N ALA A 199 -14.70 5.03 15.58
CA ALA A 199 -14.62 5.40 14.16
C ALA A 199 -14.69 4.19 13.23
N CYS A 200 -14.03 3.08 13.58
CA CYS A 200 -14.14 1.84 12.80
C CYS A 200 -15.57 1.27 12.80
N ILE A 201 -16.28 1.33 13.93
CA ILE A 201 -17.67 0.88 14.02
C ILE A 201 -18.58 1.77 13.18
N ASP A 202 -18.46 3.09 13.35
CA ASP A 202 -19.28 4.07 12.65
C ASP A 202 -19.11 3.92 11.12
N SER A 203 -17.86 3.78 10.65
CA SER A 203 -17.54 3.55 9.23
C SER A 203 -18.14 2.25 8.69
N LEU A 204 -18.06 1.14 9.43
CA LEU A 204 -18.67 -0.12 9.02
C LEU A 204 -20.20 -0.09 9.03
N GLU A 205 -20.81 0.64 9.96
CA GLU A 205 -22.27 0.80 10.03
C GLU A 205 -22.78 1.66 8.87
N GLU A 206 -22.08 2.75 8.53
CA GLU A 206 -22.42 3.63 7.40
C GLU A 206 -22.40 2.88 6.06
N GLN A 207 -21.41 2.00 5.84
CA GLN A 207 -21.32 1.16 4.63
C GLN A 207 -22.42 0.09 4.52
N MET A 208 -23.22 -0.12 5.56
CA MET A 208 -24.26 -1.15 5.60
C MET A 208 -25.68 -0.59 5.46
N GLU A 209 -25.84 0.74 5.38
CA GLU A 209 -27.13 1.44 5.18
C GLU A 209 -27.57 1.48 3.71
#